data_AF-D4DJX8-F1
#
_entry.id   AF-D4DJX8-F1
#
_cell.length_a   1.000
_cell.length_b   1.000
_cell.length_c   1.000
_cell.angle_alpha   90.00
_cell.angle_beta   90.00
_cell.angle_gamma   90.00
#
_symmetry.space_group_name_H-M   'P 1'
#
loop_
_entity.id
_entity.type
_entity.pdbx_description
1 polymer ?
#
loop_
_entity_poly.entity_id
_entity_poly.type
_entity_poly.pdbx_seq_one_letter_code
_entity_poly.pdbx_strand_id
1 'polypeptide(L)'
;MHLFNLSAICLVAFLAQTCLCLTGNFTFLENYNHDGLTISPLDGLVEIKPNATDIWRIEPIPPDRGSHIIRHPKTNQFIYFRQTEDGTTATLSKNAATVITIAANNPYHCLLYGLRLRSSSGSPYYCTMEANSNTDPRQVLRLYQKKPAVDFAFLPEAFGRK
;
A
#
# COMPACT_ATOMS: atom_id res chain seq x y z
N MET A 1 0.71 -43.85 5.22
CA MET A 1 -0.17 -42.73 5.61
C MET A 1 0.69 -41.69 6.32
N HIS A 2 1.14 -40.66 5.61
CA HIS A 2 1.92 -39.58 6.22
C HIS A 2 0.96 -38.63 6.94
N LEU A 3 0.92 -38.74 8.27
CA LEU A 3 0.37 -37.71 9.14
C LEU A 3 1.22 -36.46 8.97
N PHE A 4 0.80 -35.57 8.07
CA PHE A 4 1.32 -34.22 8.03
C PHE A 4 1.08 -33.60 9.41
N ASN A 5 2.18 -33.27 10.09
CA ASN A 5 2.20 -32.80 11.46
C ASN A 5 1.53 -31.40 11.48
N LEU A 6 0.23 -31.36 11.70
CA LEU A 6 -0.59 -30.14 11.64
C LEU A 6 -0.01 -29.00 12.49
N SER A 7 0.60 -29.34 13.62
CA SER A 7 1.30 -28.42 14.51
C SER A 7 2.52 -27.77 13.85
N ALA A 8 3.29 -28.49 13.04
CA ALA A 8 4.40 -27.91 12.27
C ALA A 8 3.90 -26.99 11.15
N ILE A 9 2.78 -27.32 10.51
CA ILE A 9 2.16 -26.47 9.48
C ILE A 9 1.62 -25.18 10.10
N CYS A 10 0.92 -25.26 11.24
CA CYS A 10 0.46 -24.08 11.96
C CYS A 10 1.63 -23.22 12.48
N LEU A 11 2.72 -23.82 12.96
CA LEU A 11 3.90 -23.09 13.40
C LEU A 11 4.61 -22.39 12.23
N VAL A 12 4.73 -23.03 11.06
CA VAL A 12 5.28 -22.41 9.85
C VAL A 12 4.37 -21.30 9.33
N ALA A 13 3.05 -21.46 9.38
CA ALA A 13 2.11 -20.40 9.02
C ALA A 13 2.22 -19.20 9.98
N PHE A 14 2.34 -19.45 11.29
CA PHE A 14 2.53 -18.42 12.31
C PHE A 14 3.90 -17.74 12.21
N LEU A 15 4.96 -18.49 11.91
CA LEU A 15 6.31 -17.96 11.66
C LEU A 15 6.40 -17.21 10.32
N ALA A 16 5.67 -17.63 9.29
CA ALA A 16 5.54 -16.87 8.05
C ALA A 16 4.80 -15.54 8.29
N GLN A 17 3.84 -15.53 9.23
CA GLN A 17 3.12 -14.34 9.64
C GLN A 17 4.01 -13.35 10.41
N THR A 18 4.93 -13.83 11.24
CA THR A 18 5.92 -12.98 11.94
C THR A 18 7.11 -12.57 11.07
N CYS A 19 7.30 -13.22 9.91
CA CYS A 19 8.41 -12.99 8.98
C CYS A 19 7.97 -12.36 7.65
N LEU A 20 6.74 -11.85 7.55
CA LEU A 20 6.27 -11.09 6.39
C LEU A 20 7.00 -9.74 6.32
N CYS A 21 8.25 -9.77 5.85
CA CYS A 21 8.80 -8.68 5.07
C CYS A 21 7.81 -8.46 3.93
N LEU A 22 7.03 -7.37 3.99
CA LEU A 22 6.08 -7.00 2.94
C LEU A 22 6.87 -6.74 1.65
N THR A 23 7.04 -7.78 0.85
CA THR A 23 7.87 -7.77 -0.35
C THR A 23 7.25 -8.74 -1.35
N GLY A 24 7.07 -8.28 -2.57
CA GLY A 24 6.38 -9.03 -3.61
C GLY A 24 5.21 -8.28 -4.21
N ASN A 25 4.34 -9.01 -4.91
CA ASN A 25 3.23 -8.48 -5.67
C ASN A 25 1.92 -8.63 -4.90
N PHE A 26 1.18 -7.54 -4.77
CA PHE A 26 -0.06 -7.47 -3.99
C PHE A 26 -1.13 -6.66 -4.70
N THR A 27 -2.39 -7.02 -4.48
CA THR A 27 -3.52 -6.12 -4.66
C THR A 27 -3.75 -5.36 -3.35
N PHE A 28 -3.90 -4.04 -3.44
CA PHE A 28 -4.16 -3.17 -2.30
C PHE A 28 -5.67 -2.90 -2.25
N LEU A 29 -6.32 -3.32 -1.17
CA LEU A 29 -7.75 -3.07 -0.95
C LEU A 29 -7.92 -2.17 0.26
N GLU A 30 -8.64 -1.06 0.12
CA GLU A 30 -8.95 -0.23 1.28
C GLU A 30 -9.96 -0.93 2.22
N ASN A 31 -9.89 -0.62 3.50
CA ASN A 31 -10.58 -1.40 4.53
C ASN A 31 -12.10 -1.18 4.63
N TYR A 32 -12.63 -0.10 4.07
CA TYR A 32 -14.03 0.29 4.25
C TYR A 32 -14.98 -0.39 3.24
N ASN A 33 -14.73 -0.23 1.93
CA ASN A 33 -15.52 -0.81 0.84
C ASN A 33 -14.79 -1.93 0.07
N HIS A 34 -13.52 -2.20 0.39
CA HIS A 34 -12.64 -3.08 -0.37
C HIS A 34 -12.38 -2.59 -1.80
N ASP A 35 -12.42 -1.27 -2.01
CA ASP A 35 -12.03 -0.67 -3.27
C ASP A 35 -10.53 -0.84 -3.50
N GLY A 36 -10.15 -1.08 -4.74
CA GLY A 36 -8.77 -1.41 -5.10
C GLY A 36 -7.96 -0.18 -5.50
N LEU A 37 -6.69 -0.15 -5.10
CA LEU A 37 -5.73 0.84 -5.59
C LEU A 37 -5.38 0.55 -7.06
N THR A 38 -5.44 1.56 -7.91
CA THR A 38 -5.26 1.43 -9.36
C THR A 38 -4.59 2.67 -9.94
N ILE A 39 -4.20 2.58 -11.20
CA ILE A 39 -3.64 3.71 -11.94
C ILE A 39 -4.70 4.28 -12.88
N SER A 40 -4.82 5.61 -12.91
CA SER A 40 -5.64 6.27 -13.91
C SER A 40 -4.94 6.19 -15.26
N PRO A 41 -5.58 5.66 -16.32
CA PRO A 41 -4.97 5.59 -17.64
C PRO A 41 -4.84 6.97 -18.32
N LEU A 42 -5.58 7.98 -17.83
CA LEU A 42 -5.66 9.30 -18.47
C LEU A 42 -4.55 10.24 -18.01
N ASP A 43 -4.31 10.32 -16.70
CA ASP A 43 -3.46 11.34 -16.08
C ASP A 43 -2.40 10.75 -15.14
N GLY A 44 -2.39 9.41 -14.95
CA GLY A 44 -1.41 8.73 -14.11
C GLY A 44 -1.61 8.97 -12.60
N LEU A 45 -2.79 9.44 -12.18
CA LEU A 45 -3.17 9.50 -10.78
C LEU A 45 -3.25 8.10 -10.18
N VAL A 46 -2.93 7.99 -8.89
CA VAL A 46 -3.19 6.76 -8.12
C VAL A 46 -4.59 6.87 -7.52
N GLU A 47 -5.52 6.13 -8.12
CA GLU A 47 -6.94 6.12 -7.76
C GLU A 47 -7.25 4.94 -6.84
N ILE A 48 -8.37 5.05 -6.11
CA ILE A 48 -8.99 3.95 -5.36
C ILE A 48 -10.41 3.80 -5.91
N LYS A 49 -10.75 2.62 -6.45
CA LYS A 49 -12.05 2.43 -7.09
C LYS A 49 -12.59 1.00 -6.97
N PRO A 50 -13.92 0.82 -7.10
CA PRO A 50 -14.53 -0.50 -7.11
C PRO A 50 -13.95 -1.40 -8.20
N ASN A 51 -13.80 -2.69 -7.87
CA ASN A 51 -13.37 -3.75 -8.79
C ASN A 51 -11.98 -3.55 -9.42
N ALA A 52 -11.15 -2.66 -8.89
CA ALA A 52 -9.77 -2.53 -9.30
C ALA A 52 -8.95 -3.76 -8.88
N THR A 53 -8.14 -4.26 -9.79
CA THR A 53 -7.33 -5.48 -9.61
C THR A 53 -5.87 -5.27 -10.00
N ASP A 54 -5.43 -4.00 -10.06
CA ASP A 54 -4.05 -3.71 -10.38
C ASP A 54 -3.13 -4.30 -9.31
N ILE A 55 -2.06 -4.92 -9.81
CA ILE A 55 -1.03 -5.52 -8.98
C ILE A 55 0.03 -4.44 -8.72
N TRP A 56 0.48 -4.37 -7.48
CA TRP A 56 1.51 -3.45 -7.02
C TRP A 56 2.65 -4.25 -6.39
N ARG A 57 3.87 -3.97 -6.82
CA ARG A 57 5.07 -4.58 -6.27
C ARG A 57 5.61 -3.72 -5.13
N ILE A 58 5.70 -4.30 -3.93
CA ILE A 58 6.35 -3.71 -2.77
C ILE A 58 7.81 -4.19 -2.77
N GLU A 59 8.74 -3.25 -2.70
CA GLU A 59 10.18 -3.51 -2.64
C GLU A 59 10.77 -2.85 -1.39
N PRO A 60 11.47 -3.60 -0.52
CA PRO A 60 12.08 -3.04 0.68
C PRO A 60 13.32 -2.22 0.31
N ILE A 61 13.59 -1.16 1.08
CA ILE A 61 14.80 -0.35 0.97
C ILE A 61 15.68 -0.59 2.20
N PRO A 62 16.79 -1.35 2.06
CA PRO A 62 17.77 -1.49 3.12
C PRO A 62 18.46 -0.15 3.45
N PRO A 63 18.94 0.06 4.69
CA PRO A 63 18.90 -0.86 5.84
C PRO A 63 17.63 -0.73 6.70
N ASP A 64 16.76 0.23 6.39
CA ASP A 64 15.65 0.62 7.27
C ASP A 64 14.48 -0.38 7.20
N ARG A 65 14.31 -1.16 8.26
CA ARG A 65 13.22 -2.14 8.36
C ARG A 65 11.88 -1.39 8.37
N GLY A 66 11.11 -1.57 7.30
CA GLY A 66 9.79 -0.95 7.15
C GLY A 66 9.73 0.15 6.09
N SER A 67 10.85 0.58 5.52
CA SER A 67 10.90 1.50 4.39
C SER A 67 10.81 0.73 3.07
N HIS A 68 9.88 1.14 2.20
CA HIS A 68 9.58 0.48 0.94
C HIS A 68 9.40 1.49 -0.18
N ILE A 69 9.51 1.01 -1.41
CA ILE A 69 8.95 1.67 -2.59
C ILE A 69 7.88 0.77 -3.19
N ILE A 70 6.88 1.39 -3.79
CA ILE A 70 5.74 0.69 -4.39
C ILE A 70 5.75 0.99 -5.89
N ARG A 71 5.75 -0.06 -6.71
CA ARG A 71 5.87 0.00 -8.16
C ARG A 71 4.68 -0.67 -8.83
N HIS A 72 4.15 -0.06 -9.87
CA HIS A 72 3.21 -0.71 -10.77
C HIS A 72 3.98 -1.57 -11.80
N PRO A 73 3.89 -2.93 -11.78
CA PRO A 73 4.76 -3.80 -12.56
C PRO A 73 4.62 -3.64 -14.07
N LYS A 74 3.41 -3.40 -14.58
CA LYS A 74 3.16 -3.30 -16.03
C LYS A 74 3.77 -2.05 -16.65
N THR A 75 3.73 -0.92 -15.95
CA THR A 75 4.25 0.36 -16.45
C THR A 75 5.67 0.65 -15.96
N ASN A 76 6.17 -0.15 -15.01
CA ASN A 76 7.46 0.03 -14.34
C ASN A 76 7.61 1.44 -13.73
N GLN A 77 6.52 2.00 -13.22
CA GLN A 77 6.47 3.30 -12.57
C GLN A 77 6.23 3.16 -11.08
N PHE A 78 6.79 4.07 -10.29
CA PHE A 78 6.67 4.10 -8.85
C PHE A 78 5.59 5.07 -8.40
N ILE A 79 4.95 4.76 -7.27
CA ILE A 79 4.15 5.75 -6.54
C ILE A 79 5.06 6.90 -6.13
N TYR A 80 4.64 8.11 -6.46
CA TYR A 80 5.41 9.32 -6.27
C TYR A 80 4.52 10.47 -5.80
N PHE A 81 4.93 11.07 -4.69
CA PHE A 81 4.46 12.36 -4.21
C PHE A 81 5.53 13.41 -4.50
N ARG A 82 5.17 14.42 -5.30
CA ARG A 82 6.12 15.46 -5.72
C ARG A 82 6.65 16.29 -4.56
N GLN A 83 5.79 16.54 -3.58
CA GLN A 83 6.08 17.29 -2.36
C GLN A 83 5.48 16.52 -1.17
N THR A 84 6.08 16.69 -0.01
CA THR A 84 5.60 16.06 1.23
C THR A 84 4.81 17.10 2.01
N GLU A 85 3.61 17.41 1.52
CA GLU A 85 2.72 18.47 2.05
C GLU A 85 1.26 18.00 2.05
N ASP A 86 0.43 18.62 2.91
CA ASP A 86 -0.99 18.28 3.03
C ASP A 86 -1.74 18.51 1.70
N GLY A 87 -2.56 17.54 1.30
CA GLY A 87 -3.31 17.58 0.05
C GLY A 87 -2.51 17.20 -1.20
N THR A 88 -1.22 16.85 -1.08
CA THR A 88 -0.46 16.34 -2.23
C THR A 88 -1.07 15.03 -2.72
N THR A 89 -1.45 14.97 -3.99
CA THR A 89 -2.00 13.77 -4.63
C THR A 89 -0.88 12.88 -5.18
N ALA A 90 -1.03 11.56 -5.01
CA ALA A 90 -0.11 10.56 -5.55
C ALA A 90 -0.20 10.47 -7.07
N THR A 91 0.95 10.36 -7.71
CA THR A 91 1.11 10.14 -9.15
C THR A 91 2.07 8.98 -9.41
N LEU A 92 2.22 8.60 -10.67
CA LEU A 92 3.24 7.66 -11.10
C LEU A 92 4.48 8.37 -11.69
N SER A 93 5.68 7.88 -11.36
CA SER A 93 6.93 8.36 -11.92
C SER A 93 7.84 7.23 -12.40
N LYS A 94 8.52 7.43 -13.53
CA LYS A 94 9.56 6.50 -14.03
C LYS A 94 10.93 6.75 -13.40
N ASN A 95 11.16 7.96 -12.90
CA ASN A 95 12.49 8.46 -12.56
C ASN A 95 12.66 8.74 -11.05
N ALA A 96 11.58 8.67 -10.28
CA ALA A 96 11.58 8.94 -8.86
C ALA A 96 10.59 8.00 -8.16
N ALA A 97 10.89 7.63 -6.93
CA ALA A 97 10.03 6.83 -6.07
C ALA A 97 9.91 7.53 -4.72
N THR A 98 8.72 7.51 -4.12
CA THR A 98 8.57 7.94 -2.74
C THR A 98 8.84 6.77 -1.81
N VAL A 99 9.71 7.00 -0.82
CA VAL A 99 9.94 6.03 0.26
C VAL A 99 8.74 6.06 1.21
N ILE A 100 8.08 4.92 1.34
CA ILE A 100 6.85 4.74 2.11
C ILE A 100 7.14 3.74 3.22
N THR A 101 6.83 4.13 4.45
CA THR A 101 6.74 3.19 5.55
C THR A 101 5.39 2.50 5.52
N ILE A 102 5.39 1.18 5.57
CA ILE A 102 4.18 0.36 5.62
C ILE A 102 4.10 -0.26 7.00
N ALA A 103 3.08 0.10 7.78
CA ALA A 103 2.93 -0.32 9.16
C ALA A 103 1.45 -0.31 9.56
N ALA A 104 1.06 -1.15 10.53
CA ALA A 104 -0.28 -1.11 11.08
C ALA A 104 -0.55 0.25 11.74
N ASN A 105 -1.68 0.88 11.41
CA ASN A 105 -2.12 2.11 12.07
C ASN A 105 -2.66 1.82 13.49
N ASN A 106 -3.18 0.61 13.71
CA ASN A 106 -3.64 0.13 15.00
C ASN A 106 -2.94 -1.20 15.35
N PRO A 107 -2.25 -1.32 16.50
CA PRO A 107 -1.54 -2.54 16.88
C PRO A 107 -2.44 -3.77 17.04
N TYR A 108 -3.76 -3.59 17.18
CA TYR A 108 -4.72 -4.68 17.33
C TYR A 108 -5.34 -5.14 16.00
N HIS A 109 -5.07 -4.44 14.89
CA HIS A 109 -5.57 -4.84 13.58
C HIS A 109 -4.55 -5.76 12.91
N CYS A 110 -4.78 -7.06 12.98
CA CYS A 110 -4.01 -8.03 12.22
C CYS A 110 -4.33 -7.84 10.72
N LEU A 111 -3.30 -7.66 9.89
CA LEU A 111 -3.37 -7.62 8.42
C LEU A 111 -3.90 -6.31 7.77
N LEU A 112 -4.08 -5.24 8.55
CA LEU A 112 -4.39 -3.91 8.02
C LEU A 112 -3.20 -2.96 8.21
N TYR A 113 -2.85 -2.24 7.16
CA TYR A 113 -1.65 -1.40 7.11
C TYR A 113 -1.98 -0.01 6.59
N GLY A 114 -1.43 0.99 7.26
CA GLY A 114 -1.31 2.34 6.75
C GLY A 114 -0.05 2.51 5.90
N LEU A 115 -0.12 3.46 4.98
CA LEU A 115 1.03 3.97 4.24
C LEU A 115 1.39 5.34 4.83
N ARG A 116 2.65 5.53 5.23
CA ARG A 116 3.11 6.78 5.82
C ARG A 116 4.46 7.21 5.27
N LEU A 117 4.65 8.51 5.12
CA LEU A 117 5.91 9.12 4.71
C LEU A 117 6.57 9.74 5.94
N ARG A 118 7.89 9.58 6.02
CA ARG A 118 8.68 10.26 7.05
C ARG A 118 8.72 11.76 6.74
N SER A 119 8.37 12.57 7.72
CA SER A 119 8.55 14.03 7.65
C SER A 119 9.87 14.43 8.33
N SER A 120 10.51 15.47 7.80
CA SER A 120 11.60 16.17 8.47
C SER A 120 11.13 16.96 9.69
N SER A 121 9.84 17.35 9.74
CA SER A 121 9.25 18.13 10.84
C SER A 121 8.85 17.31 12.08
N GLY A 122 9.02 15.97 12.04
CA GLY A 122 8.75 15.07 13.16
C GLY A 122 7.39 14.37 13.12
N SER A 123 6.34 14.98 12.55
CA SER A 123 5.04 14.33 12.37
C SER A 123 4.93 13.65 11.00
N PRO A 124 4.65 12.34 10.91
CA PRO A 124 4.55 11.65 9.63
C PRO A 124 3.36 12.16 8.81
N TYR A 125 3.47 12.04 7.49
CA TYR A 125 2.34 12.21 6.59
C TYR A 125 1.70 10.84 6.36
N TYR A 126 0.39 10.76 6.47
CA TYR A 126 -0.37 9.54 6.21
C TYR A 126 -1.00 9.63 4.83
N CYS A 127 -1.01 8.51 4.12
CA CYS A 127 -1.84 8.40 2.94
C CYS A 127 -3.32 8.31 3.37
N THR A 128 -4.16 9.08 2.70
CA THR A 128 -5.62 9.13 2.87
C THR A 128 -6.30 8.88 1.52
N MET A 129 -7.62 8.68 1.55
CA MET A 129 -8.47 8.56 0.37
C MET A 129 -9.44 9.74 0.33
N GLU A 130 -9.41 10.53 -0.74
CA GLU A 130 -10.29 11.69 -0.92
C GLU A 130 -10.61 11.93 -2.40
N ALA A 131 -11.66 12.71 -2.67
CA ALA A 131 -11.89 13.23 -4.02
C ALA A 131 -10.69 14.06 -4.51
N ASN A 132 -10.34 13.91 -5.78
CA ASN A 132 -9.22 14.62 -6.40
C ASN A 132 -9.41 16.14 -6.38
N SER A 133 -10.64 16.60 -6.63
CA SER A 133 -11.04 18.00 -6.45
C SER A 133 -12.56 18.12 -6.27
N ASN A 134 -13.06 19.34 -6.00
CA ASN A 134 -14.51 19.60 -5.91
C ASN A 134 -15.24 19.31 -7.24
N THR A 135 -14.53 19.36 -8.37
CA THR A 135 -15.09 19.12 -9.70
C THR A 135 -14.71 17.74 -10.26
N ASP A 136 -13.87 16.99 -9.55
CA ASP A 136 -13.40 15.66 -9.94
C ASP A 136 -13.56 14.69 -8.77
N PRO A 137 -14.67 13.93 -8.73
CA PRO A 137 -15.04 13.12 -7.58
C PRO A 137 -14.24 11.81 -7.45
N ARG A 138 -13.31 11.53 -8.38
CA ARG A 138 -12.48 10.33 -8.34
C ARG A 138 -11.72 10.27 -7.01
N GLN A 139 -11.82 9.13 -6.33
CA GLN A 139 -11.09 8.92 -5.08
C GLN A 139 -9.63 8.64 -5.39
N VAL A 140 -8.73 9.42 -4.81
CA VAL A 140 -7.29 9.36 -5.05
C VAL A 140 -6.53 9.28 -3.73
N LEU A 141 -5.32 8.72 -3.82
CA LEU A 141 -4.40 8.66 -2.69
C LEU A 141 -3.76 10.03 -2.43
N ARG A 142 -3.93 10.59 -1.23
CA ARG A 142 -3.39 11.93 -0.86
C ARG A 142 -2.62 11.89 0.45
N LEU A 143 -1.79 12.89 0.71
CA LEU A 143 -1.04 13.01 1.98
C LEU A 143 -1.68 14.00 2.94
N TYR A 144 -1.76 13.62 4.22
CA TYR A 144 -2.10 14.54 5.31
C TYR A 144 -1.45 14.15 6.63
N GLN A 145 -1.14 15.13 7.49
CA GLN A 145 -0.66 14.85 8.85
C GLN A 145 -1.77 14.61 9.86
N LYS A 146 -2.95 15.20 9.66
CA LYS A 146 -4.02 15.29 10.69
C LYS A 146 -5.35 14.65 10.30
N LYS A 147 -5.42 13.99 9.14
CA LYS A 147 -6.63 13.29 8.71
C LYS A 147 -6.53 11.79 9.01
N PRO A 148 -7.67 11.11 9.16
CA PRO A 148 -7.67 9.66 9.29
C PRO A 148 -6.94 9.01 8.11
N ALA A 149 -5.95 8.18 8.42
CA ALA A 149 -5.26 7.39 7.42
C ALA A 149 -6.21 6.34 6.83
N VAL A 150 -6.04 6.02 5.56
CA VAL A 150 -6.69 4.84 4.99
C VAL A 150 -5.89 3.60 5.39
N ASP A 151 -6.62 2.58 5.86
CA ASP A 151 -6.07 1.25 6.11
C ASP A 151 -6.23 0.39 4.86
N PHE A 152 -5.19 -0.37 4.52
CA PHE A 152 -5.20 -1.31 3.41
C PHE A 152 -4.99 -2.75 3.88
N ALA A 153 -5.75 -3.66 3.29
CA ALA A 153 -5.41 -5.07 3.23
C ALA A 153 -4.57 -5.34 1.98
N PHE A 154 -3.50 -6.14 2.11
CA PHE A 154 -2.68 -6.58 0.99
C PHE A 154 -2.95 -8.03 0.66
N LEU A 155 -3.52 -8.29 -0.51
CA LEU A 155 -3.77 -9.63 -1.00
C LEU A 155 -2.60 -10.06 -1.91
N PRO A 156 -1.81 -11.08 -1.55
CA PRO A 156 -0.71 -11.53 -2.40
C PRO A 156 -1.24 -12.10 -3.73
N GLU A 157 -0.53 -11.85 -4.82
CA GLU A 157 -0.88 -12.33 -6.17
C GLU A 157 -1.13 -13.85 -6.21
N ALA A 158 -0.42 -14.63 -5.38
CA ALA A 158 -0.57 -16.09 -5.28
C ALA A 158 -1.99 -16.55 -4.85
N PHE A 159 -2.84 -15.66 -4.32
CA PHE A 159 -4.21 -15.95 -3.92
C PHE A 159 -5.26 -15.45 -4.93
N GLY A 160 -4.84 -14.82 -6.03
CA GLY A 160 -5.72 -14.19 -7.02
C GLY A 160 -5.60 -14.82 -8.41
N ARG A 161 -6.32 -15.92 -8.64
CA ARG A 161 -6.68 -16.56 -9.93
C ARG A 161 -5.64 -17.51 -10.55
N LYS A 162 -6.06 -18.77 -10.69
CA LYS A 162 -5.87 -19.57 -11.92
C LYS A 162 -7.01 -19.27 -12.88
#